data_AF-Q9GYV5-F1
#
_entry.id   AF-Q9GYV5-F1
#
_cell.length_a   1.000
_cell.length_b   1.000
_cell.length_c   1.000
_cell.angle_alpha   90.00
_cell.angle_beta   90.00
_cell.angle_gamma   90.00
#
_symmetry.space_group_name_H-M   'P 1'
#
loop_
_entity.id
_entity.type
_entity.pdbx_description
1 polymer ?
#
loop_
_entity_poly.entity_id
_entity_poly.type
_entity_poly.pdbx_seq_one_letter_code
_entity_poly.pdbx_strand_id
1 'polypeptide(L)'
;MSDEESFVILGSSPCSSLMPDSSLRSDVCGNAQEAEETVASTSTQPPTVNCIPVSITASQQQHKSLDSGSSQQQSLATSFIMGEIQSDVLKNSVYSQFPSLCSLQGSAEEVVKLQNMMTEYLALKSTLDKVNQTMLNYHNLTQQWRQEAADREHQYKEHVKECQAQIAILRVENQELKRDLETKIEQIEGVHTIRLKEQDELRKSVSEKQSLIDNMRVEIDKLKQLNHSFEFVPEYATESKSQELIKKMQLDINELKARDIQKQEVIKGLQIQNDIYRRDFEMERADREKNAGEKDQYLMDLRSLQRRNQELIEALAESHKASKACSTASPLSSSRSNLREEQRPILDPTGASSRTSDTTLRCPICSKSFNALSVLQSHVNDCLDKN
;
A
#
# COMPACT_ATOMS: atom_id res chain seq x y z
N MET A 1 -37.26 37.23 -5.38
CA MET A 1 -36.74 36.95 -4.03
C MET A 1 -37.15 35.53 -3.68
N SER A 2 -36.32 34.52 -3.75
CA SER A 2 -34.96 34.38 -4.29
C SER A 2 -34.85 32.92 -4.77
N ASP A 3 -34.21 32.75 -5.92
CA ASP A 3 -33.97 31.49 -6.62
C ASP A 3 -32.73 30.78 -6.06
N GLU A 4 -32.77 29.48 -5.80
CA GLU A 4 -31.56 28.67 -5.53
C GLU A 4 -31.63 27.34 -6.32
N GLU A 5 -31.23 27.50 -7.59
CA GLU A 5 -30.59 26.62 -8.55
C GLU A 5 -30.31 25.14 -8.21
N SER A 6 -31.03 24.31 -8.98
CA SER A 6 -30.69 22.97 -9.45
C SER A 6 -29.38 22.96 -10.25
N PHE A 7 -28.54 21.94 -10.04
CA PHE A 7 -27.60 21.49 -11.07
C PHE A 7 -27.61 19.96 -11.18
N VAL A 8 -28.00 19.50 -12.37
CA VAL A 8 -27.87 18.13 -12.86
C VAL A 8 -26.57 18.06 -13.65
N ILE A 9 -25.63 17.20 -13.25
CA ILE A 9 -24.43 16.91 -14.04
C ILE A 9 -24.75 15.77 -15.01
N LEU A 10 -25.23 16.14 -16.21
CA LEU A 10 -25.21 15.26 -17.39
C LEU A 10 -23.86 15.44 -18.09
N GLY A 11 -22.98 14.46 -17.95
CA GLY A 11 -21.69 14.41 -18.62
C GLY A 11 -21.53 13.14 -19.44
N SER A 12 -22.36 12.99 -20.49
CA SER A 12 -22.10 12.04 -21.58
C SER A 12 -21.18 12.71 -22.60
N SER A 13 -20.06 12.09 -22.96
CA SER A 13 -19.38 12.31 -24.24
C SER A 13 -18.52 11.09 -24.60
N PRO A 14 -18.88 10.35 -25.67
CA PRO A 14 -18.13 9.19 -26.14
C PRO A 14 -17.14 9.52 -27.27
N CYS A 15 -16.05 8.75 -27.29
CA CYS A 15 -15.20 8.34 -28.42
C CYS A 15 -14.25 9.33 -29.14
N SER A 16 -12.98 8.90 -29.25
CA SER A 16 -12.07 9.10 -30.41
C SER A 16 -11.32 7.77 -30.58
N SER A 17 -11.79 6.85 -31.42
CA SER A 17 -11.44 6.69 -32.85
C SER A 17 -9.92 6.69 -33.09
N LEU A 18 -9.37 5.49 -33.34
CA LEU A 18 -8.41 5.15 -34.40
C LEU A 18 -7.69 3.83 -34.05
N MET A 19 -8.09 2.72 -34.66
CA MET A 19 -7.21 1.67 -35.23
C MET A 19 -8.08 0.70 -36.07
N PRO A 20 -7.69 0.38 -37.32
CA PRO A 20 -8.43 -0.53 -38.20
C PRO A 20 -7.95 -2.00 -38.11
N ASP A 21 -8.82 -2.89 -38.62
CA ASP A 21 -8.60 -4.25 -39.10
C ASP A 21 -8.19 -5.36 -38.10
N SER A 22 -9.15 -6.22 -37.72
CA SER A 22 -9.45 -7.44 -38.50
C SER A 22 -10.22 -8.50 -37.67
N SER A 23 -11.30 -9.00 -38.27
CA SER A 23 -11.95 -10.30 -38.07
C SER A 23 -12.79 -10.62 -36.81
N LEU A 24 -14.11 -10.58 -37.07
CA LEU A 24 -15.08 -11.68 -36.92
C LEU A 24 -15.85 -11.86 -35.59
N ARG A 25 -17.14 -11.49 -35.71
CA ARG A 25 -18.39 -12.10 -35.18
C ARG A 25 -18.84 -11.62 -33.79
N SER A 26 -19.88 -10.76 -33.75
CA SER A 26 -21.33 -11.10 -33.67
C SER A 26 -21.65 -11.94 -32.42
N ASP A 27 -22.58 -11.61 -31.55
CA ASP A 27 -23.64 -10.59 -31.58
C ASP A 27 -24.34 -10.59 -30.21
N VAL A 28 -25.12 -9.54 -29.95
CA VAL A 28 -26.18 -9.41 -28.93
C VAL A 28 -25.80 -8.96 -27.51
N CYS A 29 -26.23 -7.72 -27.25
CA CYS A 29 -26.29 -6.95 -26.02
C CYS A 29 -27.23 -7.52 -24.93
N GLY A 30 -26.87 -7.20 -23.67
CA GLY A 30 -27.69 -6.31 -22.84
C GLY A 30 -28.48 -6.91 -21.67
N ASN A 31 -28.43 -6.16 -20.56
CA ASN A 31 -29.20 -6.23 -19.30
C ASN A 31 -28.69 -7.24 -18.27
N ALA A 32 -28.13 -6.82 -17.13
CA ALA A 32 -28.70 -6.08 -15.99
C ALA A 32 -29.31 -7.02 -14.93
N GLN A 33 -28.96 -6.71 -13.68
CA GLN A 33 -29.49 -7.18 -12.40
C GLN A 33 -28.96 -8.47 -11.77
N GLU A 34 -28.25 -8.25 -10.66
CA GLU A 34 -28.55 -8.68 -9.28
C GLU A 34 -28.75 -10.18 -8.95
N ALA A 35 -28.18 -10.49 -7.78
CA ALA A 35 -28.55 -11.52 -6.81
C ALA A 35 -27.83 -12.89 -6.88
N GLU A 36 -27.09 -13.11 -5.79
CA GLU A 36 -27.02 -14.32 -4.95
C GLU A 36 -26.66 -15.69 -5.56
N GLU A 37 -25.48 -16.14 -5.14
CA GLU A 37 -25.26 -17.36 -4.35
C GLU A 37 -26.06 -18.63 -4.72
N THR A 38 -25.43 -19.58 -5.44
CA THR A 38 -25.56 -21.02 -5.15
C THR A 38 -24.52 -21.90 -5.85
N VAL A 39 -23.63 -22.48 -5.03
CA VAL A 39 -23.27 -23.91 -4.93
C VAL A 39 -23.30 -24.81 -6.18
N ALA A 40 -22.09 -25.28 -6.52
CA ALA A 40 -21.71 -26.62 -7.00
C ALA A 40 -22.53 -27.34 -8.09
N SER A 41 -21.90 -27.58 -9.24
CA SER A 41 -21.30 -28.89 -9.57
C SER A 41 -21.14 -29.08 -11.09
N THR A 42 -20.12 -29.86 -11.43
CA THR A 42 -20.07 -30.77 -12.58
C THR A 42 -19.32 -30.30 -13.84
N SER A 43 -18.06 -30.74 -13.88
CA SER A 43 -17.47 -31.54 -14.97
C SER A 43 -17.32 -30.92 -16.36
N THR A 44 -16.07 -30.63 -16.74
CA THR A 44 -15.45 -31.27 -17.91
C THR A 44 -13.93 -31.24 -17.74
N GLN A 45 -13.31 -32.41 -17.75
CA GLN A 45 -11.86 -32.68 -17.65
C GLN A 45 -11.17 -32.54 -19.04
N PRO A 46 -9.83 -32.65 -19.19
CA PRO A 46 -8.92 -31.55 -19.53
C PRO A 46 -8.20 -31.75 -20.88
N PRO A 47 -7.23 -30.88 -21.22
CA PRO A 47 -5.99 -31.40 -21.76
C PRO A 47 -4.80 -31.01 -20.87
N THR A 48 -4.20 -32.03 -20.29
CA THR A 48 -2.88 -32.06 -19.68
C THR A 48 -1.85 -31.56 -20.70
N VAL A 49 -1.20 -30.43 -20.44
CA VAL A 49 0.02 -30.05 -21.16
C VAL A 49 1.21 -30.33 -20.24
N ASN A 50 1.70 -31.57 -20.32
CA ASN A 50 2.98 -31.97 -19.79
C ASN A 50 4.08 -31.14 -20.47
N CYS A 51 4.67 -30.17 -19.75
CA CYS A 51 6.02 -29.70 -20.08
C CYS A 51 7.02 -30.54 -19.28
N ILE A 52 7.41 -31.64 -19.91
CA ILE A 52 8.56 -32.48 -19.62
C ILE A 52 9.81 -31.57 -19.64
N PRO A 53 10.66 -31.52 -18.60
CA PRO A 53 12.04 -31.10 -18.82
C PRO A 53 12.69 -32.24 -19.60
N VAL A 54 12.77 -32.06 -20.92
CA VAL A 54 13.47 -32.97 -21.81
C VAL A 54 14.92 -33.03 -21.36
N SER A 55 15.31 -34.20 -20.86
CA SER A 55 16.68 -34.67 -20.82
C SER A 55 17.31 -34.46 -22.20
N ILE A 56 18.21 -33.48 -22.29
CA ILE A 56 19.29 -33.53 -23.28
C ILE A 56 20.57 -33.78 -22.48
N THR A 57 20.78 -35.06 -22.19
CA THR A 57 22.12 -35.64 -22.12
C THR A 57 22.75 -35.46 -23.50
N ALA A 58 23.40 -34.32 -23.72
CA ALA A 58 24.40 -34.16 -24.77
C ALA A 58 25.78 -34.37 -24.14
N SER A 59 26.18 -35.63 -24.14
CA SER A 59 27.58 -36.03 -24.25
C SER A 59 28.32 -35.18 -25.28
N GLN A 60 29.64 -35.00 -25.08
CA GLN A 60 30.63 -34.31 -25.93
C GLN A 60 30.86 -32.84 -25.50
N GLN A 61 32.03 -32.39 -25.04
CA GLN A 61 33.37 -32.96 -25.06
C GLN A 61 34.12 -32.38 -23.85
N GLN A 62 34.78 -33.28 -23.12
CA GLN A 62 35.99 -32.96 -22.39
C GLN A 62 36.99 -32.35 -23.37
N HIS A 63 37.12 -31.03 -23.38
CA HIS A 63 38.43 -30.40 -23.61
C HIS A 63 39.01 -30.21 -22.21
N LYS A 64 39.42 -31.30 -21.56
CA LYS A 64 40.82 -31.74 -21.59
C LYS A 64 41.71 -30.52 -21.46
N SER A 65 41.78 -30.03 -20.23
CA SER A 65 42.99 -29.51 -19.61
C SER A 65 44.17 -30.39 -20.03
N LEU A 66 44.76 -30.07 -21.18
CA LEU A 66 46.10 -30.49 -21.56
C LEU A 66 47.03 -29.38 -21.09
N ASP A 67 47.16 -29.29 -19.76
CA ASP A 67 48.47 -29.12 -19.17
C ASP A 67 49.28 -30.35 -19.60
N SER A 68 49.91 -30.25 -20.75
CA SER A 68 50.85 -31.24 -21.26
C SER A 68 51.95 -30.47 -21.93
N GLY A 69 53.05 -30.36 -21.20
CA GLY A 69 54.23 -29.61 -21.57
C GLY A 69 54.67 -29.88 -22.99
N SER A 70 54.59 -28.87 -23.84
CA SER A 70 55.30 -28.82 -25.11
C SER A 70 56.76 -28.41 -24.86
N SER A 71 57.47 -29.25 -24.11
CA SER A 71 58.91 -29.43 -24.26
C SER A 71 59.14 -30.21 -25.56
N GLN A 72 58.83 -29.63 -26.71
CA GLN A 72 59.07 -30.24 -28.01
C GLN A 72 59.22 -29.15 -29.08
N GLN A 73 60.46 -28.64 -29.15
CA GLN A 73 61.09 -28.03 -30.32
C GLN A 73 60.21 -27.05 -31.11
N GLN A 74 60.04 -25.83 -30.58
CA GLN A 74 59.76 -24.69 -31.45
C GLN A 74 60.92 -24.60 -32.46
N SER A 75 60.65 -25.01 -33.71
CA SER A 75 61.62 -24.90 -34.79
C SER A 75 62.04 -23.44 -34.94
N LEU A 76 63.33 -23.20 -35.20
CA LEU A 76 63.86 -21.86 -35.44
C LEU A 76 63.06 -21.12 -36.53
N ALA A 77 62.52 -21.87 -37.51
CA ALA A 77 61.60 -21.32 -38.51
C ALA A 77 60.28 -20.82 -37.90
N THR A 78 59.69 -21.57 -36.96
CA THR A 78 58.47 -21.18 -36.25
C THR A 78 58.70 -19.93 -35.40
N SER A 79 59.78 -19.88 -34.62
CA SER A 79 60.11 -18.69 -33.83
C SER A 79 60.51 -17.49 -34.69
N PHE A 80 61.06 -17.70 -35.89
CA PHE A 80 61.28 -16.60 -36.85
C PHE A 80 59.97 -16.07 -37.44
N ILE A 81 59.07 -16.96 -37.86
CA ILE A 81 57.76 -16.58 -38.40
C ILE A 81 56.89 -15.91 -37.32
N MET A 82 57.03 -16.31 -36.06
CA MET A 82 56.38 -15.70 -34.89
C MET A 82 56.97 -14.33 -34.51
N GLY A 83 58.08 -13.91 -35.14
CA GLY A 83 58.77 -12.66 -34.79
C GLY A 83 59.53 -12.67 -33.47
N GLU A 84 59.72 -13.85 -32.87
CA GLU A 84 60.48 -14.04 -31.63
C GLU A 84 61.99 -13.97 -31.87
N ILE A 85 62.43 -14.19 -33.12
CA ILE A 85 63.83 -14.09 -33.55
C ILE A 85 64.01 -12.82 -34.37
N GLN A 86 64.89 -11.93 -33.90
CA GLN A 86 65.28 -10.72 -34.64
C GLN A 86 65.84 -11.11 -36.03
N SER A 87 65.42 -10.38 -37.07
CA SER A 87 65.84 -10.60 -38.47
C SER A 87 67.35 -10.61 -38.68
N ASP A 88 68.08 -9.93 -37.80
CA ASP A 88 69.55 -9.90 -37.78
C ASP A 88 70.16 -11.29 -37.52
N VAL A 89 69.48 -12.16 -36.75
CA VAL A 89 69.95 -13.52 -36.46
C VAL A 89 69.88 -14.40 -37.71
N LEU A 90 68.85 -14.25 -38.54
CA LEU A 90 68.78 -14.94 -39.83
C LEU A 90 69.71 -14.32 -40.89
N LYS A 91 69.86 -12.98 -40.90
CA LYS A 91 70.85 -12.27 -41.72
C LYS A 91 72.25 -12.81 -41.54
N ASN A 92 72.64 -13.07 -40.31
CA ASN A 92 74.00 -13.54 -40.01
C ASN A 92 74.18 -15.06 -40.21
N SER A 93 73.12 -15.87 -40.05
CA SER A 93 73.22 -17.33 -40.07
C SER A 93 72.81 -17.97 -41.40
N VAL A 94 71.68 -17.58 -41.97
CA VAL A 94 71.07 -18.27 -43.13
C VAL A 94 71.38 -17.55 -44.44
N TYR A 95 71.34 -16.22 -44.44
CA TYR A 95 71.67 -15.43 -45.63
C TYR A 95 73.18 -15.44 -45.94
N SER A 96 74.04 -15.77 -44.96
CA SER A 96 75.48 -15.98 -45.17
C SER A 96 75.80 -17.36 -45.75
N GLN A 97 75.06 -18.40 -45.39
CA GLN A 97 75.25 -19.77 -45.91
C GLN A 97 74.60 -19.99 -47.27
N PHE A 98 73.53 -19.26 -47.60
CA PHE A 98 72.81 -19.42 -48.86
C PHE A 98 72.61 -18.07 -49.56
N PRO A 99 73.64 -17.55 -50.27
CA PRO A 99 73.53 -16.30 -51.03
C PRO A 99 72.43 -16.33 -52.10
N SER A 100 72.07 -17.52 -52.59
CA SER A 100 70.98 -17.72 -53.55
C SER A 100 69.61 -17.29 -53.01
N LEU A 101 69.41 -17.29 -51.70
CA LEU A 101 68.16 -16.84 -51.07
C LEU A 101 68.03 -15.31 -51.04
N CYS A 102 69.15 -14.57 -51.12
CA CYS A 102 69.12 -13.11 -51.26
C CYS A 102 68.73 -12.65 -52.67
N SER A 103 68.83 -13.51 -53.68
CA SER A 103 68.52 -13.15 -55.07
C SER A 103 67.03 -13.24 -55.42
N LEU A 104 66.21 -13.88 -54.59
CA LEU A 104 64.76 -13.73 -54.64
C LEU A 104 64.39 -12.50 -53.81
N GLN A 105 64.47 -11.31 -54.42
CA GLN A 105 63.98 -10.05 -53.83
C GLN A 105 62.52 -10.18 -53.31
N GLY A 106 61.74 -11.14 -53.83
CA GLY A 106 60.39 -11.47 -53.34
C GLY A 106 60.34 -12.28 -52.04
N SER A 107 61.36 -13.07 -51.70
CA SER A 107 61.29 -14.04 -50.58
C SER A 107 61.30 -13.37 -49.19
N ALA A 108 62.11 -12.33 -48.99
CA ALA A 108 62.16 -11.63 -47.70
C ALA A 108 60.90 -10.79 -47.46
N GLU A 109 60.38 -10.15 -48.50
CA GLU A 109 59.13 -9.38 -48.43
C GLU A 109 57.92 -10.29 -48.15
N GLU A 110 57.88 -11.48 -48.78
CA GLU A 110 56.88 -12.51 -48.51
C GLU A 110 56.93 -13.02 -47.06
N VAL A 111 58.12 -13.20 -46.48
CA VAL A 111 58.24 -13.63 -45.08
C VAL A 111 57.80 -12.53 -44.11
N VAL A 112 58.13 -11.26 -44.36
CA VAL A 112 57.61 -10.13 -43.55
C VAL A 112 56.08 -10.02 -43.69
N LYS A 113 55.53 -10.21 -44.90
CA LYS A 113 54.07 -10.26 -45.10
C LYS A 113 53.45 -11.42 -44.32
N LEU A 114 54.06 -12.61 -44.32
CA LEU A 114 53.58 -13.76 -43.54
C LEU A 114 53.65 -13.50 -42.03
N GLN A 115 54.73 -12.89 -41.54
CA GLN A 115 54.86 -12.47 -40.15
C GLN A 115 53.78 -11.46 -39.76
N ASN A 116 53.51 -10.47 -40.63
CA ASN A 116 52.41 -9.51 -40.42
C ASN A 116 51.04 -10.22 -40.42
N MET A 117 50.76 -11.11 -41.38
CA MET A 117 49.51 -11.88 -41.39
C MET A 117 49.35 -12.76 -40.14
N MET A 118 50.44 -13.34 -39.63
CA MET A 118 50.40 -14.19 -38.44
C MET A 118 50.21 -13.38 -37.15
N THR A 119 50.84 -12.21 -37.04
CA THR A 119 50.61 -11.29 -35.91
C THR A 119 49.18 -10.73 -35.93
N GLU A 120 48.64 -10.38 -37.11
CA GLU A 120 47.23 -10.00 -37.29
C GLU A 120 46.28 -11.15 -36.92
N TYR A 121 46.59 -12.39 -37.33
CA TYR A 121 45.81 -13.57 -36.94
C TYR A 121 45.79 -13.78 -35.43
N LEU A 122 46.94 -13.67 -34.75
CA LEU A 122 47.02 -13.79 -33.28
C LEU A 122 46.28 -12.66 -32.58
N ALA A 123 46.34 -11.43 -33.09
CA ALA A 123 45.58 -10.30 -32.58
C ALA A 123 44.06 -10.50 -32.75
N LEU A 124 43.63 -11.00 -33.91
CA LEU A 124 42.24 -11.33 -34.18
C LEU A 124 41.74 -12.46 -33.28
N LYS A 125 42.54 -13.52 -33.10
CA LYS A 125 42.24 -14.63 -32.18
C LYS A 125 42.07 -14.12 -30.74
N SER A 126 42.99 -13.30 -30.24
CA SER A 126 42.87 -12.68 -28.92
C SER A 126 41.62 -11.81 -28.79
N THR A 127 41.25 -11.11 -29.87
CA THR A 127 40.02 -10.30 -29.91
C THR A 127 38.77 -11.18 -29.87
N LEU A 128 38.75 -12.28 -30.61
CA LEU A 128 37.65 -13.24 -30.61
C LEU A 128 37.46 -13.89 -29.24
N ASP A 129 38.54 -14.27 -28.57
CA ASP A 129 38.50 -14.82 -27.21
C ASP A 129 37.92 -13.80 -26.22
N LYS A 130 38.30 -12.52 -26.33
CA LYS A 130 37.73 -11.43 -25.52
C LYS A 130 36.24 -11.21 -25.80
N VAL A 131 35.82 -11.27 -27.06
CA VAL A 131 34.41 -11.14 -27.45
C VAL A 131 33.59 -12.32 -26.92
N ASN A 132 34.10 -13.55 -27.03
CA ASN A 132 33.45 -14.74 -26.48
C ASN A 132 33.31 -14.65 -24.96
N GLN A 133 34.37 -14.24 -24.25
CA GLN A 133 34.29 -14.02 -22.79
C GLN A 133 33.26 -12.95 -22.42
N THR A 134 33.22 -11.86 -23.19
CA THR A 134 32.25 -10.78 -23.00
C THR A 134 30.82 -11.27 -23.25
N MET A 135 30.60 -12.09 -24.27
CA MET A 135 29.30 -12.69 -24.56
C MET A 135 28.82 -13.61 -23.44
N LEU A 136 29.71 -14.44 -22.87
CA LEU A 136 29.41 -15.28 -21.70
C LEU A 136 29.05 -14.42 -20.48
N ASN A 137 29.78 -13.33 -20.23
CA ASN A 137 29.48 -12.40 -19.14
C ASN A 137 28.10 -11.75 -19.32
N TYR A 138 27.76 -11.31 -20.54
CA TYR A 138 26.44 -10.76 -20.85
C TYR A 138 25.32 -11.79 -20.69
N HIS A 139 25.57 -13.05 -21.09
CA HIS A 139 24.61 -14.13 -20.87
C HIS A 139 24.35 -14.32 -19.37
N ASN A 140 25.40 -14.42 -18.56
CA ASN A 140 25.28 -14.58 -17.11
C ASN A 140 24.56 -13.40 -16.45
N LEU A 141 24.91 -12.17 -16.82
CA LEU A 141 24.25 -10.96 -16.31
C LEU A 141 22.76 -10.93 -16.69
N THR A 142 22.42 -11.32 -17.92
CA THR A 142 21.04 -11.40 -18.38
C THR A 142 20.23 -12.43 -17.59
N GLN A 143 20.84 -13.58 -17.23
CA GLN A 143 20.17 -14.59 -16.40
C GLN A 143 19.96 -14.08 -14.97
N GLN A 144 20.93 -13.37 -14.39
CA GLN A 144 20.79 -12.75 -13.07
C GLN A 144 19.63 -11.76 -13.05
N TRP A 145 19.53 -10.86 -14.04
CA TRP A 145 18.42 -9.90 -14.12
C TRP A 145 17.05 -10.56 -14.28
N ARG A 146 16.96 -11.69 -15.00
CA ARG A 146 15.71 -12.46 -15.09
C ARG A 146 15.32 -13.06 -13.74
N GLN A 147 16.29 -13.62 -13.01
CA GLN A 147 16.04 -14.18 -11.69
C GLN A 147 15.61 -13.09 -10.70
N GLU A 148 16.34 -11.98 -10.65
CA GLU A 148 16.00 -10.84 -9.78
C GLU A 148 14.64 -10.21 -10.13
N ALA A 149 14.27 -10.19 -11.42
CA ALA A 149 12.94 -9.74 -11.84
C ALA A 149 11.84 -10.71 -11.38
N ALA A 150 12.06 -12.02 -11.52
CA ALA A 150 11.13 -13.05 -11.07
C ALA A 150 10.95 -13.02 -9.54
N ASP A 151 12.04 -12.88 -8.79
CA ASP A 151 12.02 -12.80 -7.33
C ASP A 151 11.26 -11.55 -6.84
N ARG A 152 11.51 -10.38 -7.46
CA ARG A 152 10.76 -9.15 -7.16
C ARG A 152 9.28 -9.27 -7.51
N GLU A 153 8.95 -9.86 -8.67
CA GLU A 153 7.55 -10.09 -9.06
C GLU A 153 6.85 -11.02 -8.05
N HIS A 154 7.54 -12.05 -7.55
CA HIS A 154 7.02 -12.94 -6.53
C HIS A 154 6.75 -12.21 -5.21
N GLN A 155 7.70 -11.38 -4.75
CA GLN A 155 7.53 -10.57 -3.53
C GLN A 155 6.33 -9.62 -3.64
N TYR A 156 6.18 -8.90 -4.76
CA TYR A 156 5.03 -8.03 -4.96
C TYR A 156 3.70 -8.80 -5.02
N LYS A 157 3.69 -9.99 -5.64
CA LYS A 157 2.50 -10.86 -5.63
C LYS A 157 2.12 -11.31 -4.23
N GLU A 158 3.08 -11.68 -3.40
CA GLU A 158 2.81 -12.07 -2.01
C GLU A 158 2.32 -10.88 -1.16
N HIS A 159 2.93 -9.70 -1.28
CA HIS A 159 2.44 -8.49 -0.62
C HIS A 159 1.01 -8.12 -1.05
N VAL A 160 0.69 -8.23 -2.34
CA VAL A 160 -0.68 -7.98 -2.83
C VAL A 160 -1.66 -8.99 -2.24
N LYS A 161 -1.30 -10.28 -2.15
CA LYS A 161 -2.15 -11.30 -1.50
C LYS A 161 -2.36 -11.00 -0.01
N GLU A 162 -1.32 -10.58 0.69
CA GLU A 162 -1.40 -10.21 2.10
C GLU A 162 -2.33 -9.00 2.31
N CYS A 163 -2.17 -7.94 1.51
CA CYS A 163 -3.07 -6.79 1.54
C CYS A 163 -4.52 -7.17 1.20
N GLN A 164 -4.72 -8.06 0.22
CA GLN A 164 -6.06 -8.57 -0.12
C GLN A 164 -6.69 -9.34 1.04
N ALA A 165 -5.91 -10.16 1.75
CA ALA A 165 -6.38 -10.88 2.94
C ALA A 165 -6.75 -9.92 4.08
N GLN A 166 -5.94 -8.89 4.34
CA GLN A 166 -6.23 -7.87 5.34
C GLN A 166 -7.51 -7.08 5.00
N ILE A 167 -7.68 -6.69 3.73
CA ILE A 167 -8.90 -6.01 3.27
C ILE A 167 -10.13 -6.92 3.45
N ALA A 168 -10.00 -8.23 3.20
CA ALA A 168 -11.10 -9.17 3.42
C ALA A 168 -11.49 -9.27 4.90
N ILE A 169 -10.51 -9.35 5.82
CA ILE A 169 -10.74 -9.35 7.27
C ILE A 169 -11.46 -8.07 7.70
N LEU A 170 -10.93 -6.90 7.33
CA LEU A 170 -11.52 -5.61 7.69
C LEU A 170 -12.94 -5.44 7.13
N ARG A 171 -13.24 -6.00 5.95
CA ARG A 171 -14.61 -5.98 5.39
C ARG A 171 -15.59 -6.80 6.24
N VAL A 172 -15.18 -7.98 6.70
CA VAL A 172 -16.01 -8.83 7.58
C VAL A 172 -16.25 -8.12 8.91
N GLU A 173 -15.20 -7.57 9.53
CA GLU A 173 -15.30 -6.82 10.79
C GLU A 173 -16.21 -5.60 10.65
N ASN A 174 -16.07 -4.82 9.57
CA ASN A 174 -16.97 -3.69 9.29
C ASN A 174 -18.43 -4.12 9.08
N GLN A 175 -18.67 -5.27 8.46
CA GLN A 175 -20.02 -5.80 8.31
C GLN A 175 -20.60 -6.25 9.65
N GLU A 176 -19.79 -6.84 10.52
CA GLU A 176 -20.20 -7.24 11.87
C GLU A 176 -20.54 -6.03 12.74
N LEU A 177 -19.67 -5.01 12.76
CA LEU A 177 -19.93 -3.76 13.47
C LEU A 177 -21.18 -3.04 12.95
N LYS A 178 -21.45 -3.08 11.64
CA LYS A 178 -22.70 -2.54 11.08
C LYS A 178 -23.93 -3.28 11.58
N ARG A 179 -23.91 -4.62 11.59
CA ARG A 179 -25.01 -5.44 12.12
C ARG A 179 -25.25 -5.17 13.61
N ASP A 180 -24.17 -5.04 14.37
CA ASP A 180 -24.25 -4.73 15.81
C ASP A 180 -24.84 -3.34 16.05
N LEU A 181 -24.41 -2.33 15.28
CA LEU A 181 -24.97 -0.97 15.35
C LEU A 181 -26.45 -0.95 14.98
N GLU A 182 -26.85 -1.63 13.92
CA GLU A 182 -28.25 -1.74 13.49
C GLU A 182 -29.11 -2.39 14.59
N THR A 183 -28.64 -3.50 15.16
CA THR A 183 -29.29 -4.16 16.30
C THR A 183 -29.41 -3.22 17.52
N LYS A 184 -28.40 -2.40 17.80
CA LYS A 184 -28.43 -1.43 18.90
C LYS A 184 -29.39 -0.27 18.64
N ILE A 185 -29.50 0.19 17.40
CA ILE A 185 -30.47 1.20 16.99
C ILE A 185 -31.88 0.66 17.18
N GLU A 186 -32.17 -0.54 16.69
CA GLU A 186 -33.48 -1.20 16.88
C GLU A 186 -33.83 -1.36 18.37
N GLN A 187 -32.86 -1.73 19.21
CA GLN A 187 -33.04 -1.80 20.67
C GLN A 187 -33.39 -0.43 21.28
N ILE A 188 -32.70 0.64 20.85
CA ILE A 188 -32.96 2.00 21.33
C ILE A 188 -34.35 2.47 20.89
N GLU A 189 -34.75 2.20 19.65
CA GLU A 189 -36.08 2.54 19.12
C GLU A 189 -37.19 1.79 19.87
N GLY A 190 -36.98 0.51 20.17
CA GLY A 190 -37.88 -0.29 21.00
C GLY A 190 -38.06 0.30 22.41
N VAL A 191 -36.96 0.63 23.08
CA VAL A 191 -36.99 1.27 24.41
C VAL A 191 -37.64 2.66 24.34
N HIS A 192 -37.36 3.44 23.30
CA HIS A 192 -37.97 4.75 23.11
C HIS A 192 -39.48 4.65 22.93
N THR A 193 -39.95 3.68 22.15
CA THR A 193 -41.38 3.40 21.94
C THR A 193 -42.08 3.01 23.25
N ILE A 194 -41.46 2.14 24.06
CA ILE A 194 -42.00 1.76 25.38
C ILE A 194 -42.08 2.98 26.29
N ARG A 195 -41.00 3.77 26.37
CA ARG A 195 -40.96 4.98 27.20
C ARG A 195 -42.03 5.99 26.81
N LEU A 196 -42.29 6.18 25.51
CA LEU A 196 -43.34 7.06 25.02
C LEU A 196 -44.74 6.57 25.46
N LYS A 197 -45.01 5.26 25.32
CA LYS A 197 -46.28 4.67 25.79
C LYS A 197 -46.48 4.85 27.29
N GLU A 198 -45.46 4.58 28.10
CA GLU A 198 -45.50 4.80 29.55
C GLU A 198 -45.75 6.29 29.90
N GLN A 199 -45.12 7.22 29.16
CA GLN A 199 -45.34 8.65 29.35
C GLN A 199 -46.78 9.06 29.01
N ASP A 200 -47.36 8.52 27.94
CA ASP A 200 -48.75 8.78 27.55
C ASP A 200 -49.76 8.19 28.54
N GLU A 201 -49.52 6.97 29.04
CA GLU A 201 -50.32 6.35 30.09
C GLU A 201 -50.29 7.16 31.38
N LEU A 202 -49.10 7.62 31.80
CA LEU A 202 -48.94 8.52 32.94
C LEU A 202 -49.68 9.84 32.72
N ARG A 203 -49.60 10.43 31.51
CA ARG A 203 -50.31 11.67 31.16
C ARG A 203 -51.82 11.51 31.23
N LYS A 204 -52.34 10.37 30.76
CA LYS A 204 -53.76 10.02 30.83
C LYS A 204 -54.20 9.84 32.29
N SER A 205 -53.46 9.08 33.09
CA SER A 205 -53.74 8.89 34.52
C SER A 205 -53.71 10.20 35.31
N VAL A 206 -52.76 11.11 35.01
CA VAL A 206 -52.71 12.44 35.61
C VAL A 206 -53.93 13.27 35.21
N SER A 207 -54.34 13.25 33.94
CA SER A 207 -55.54 13.96 33.47
C SER A 207 -56.82 13.44 34.14
N GLU A 208 -56.95 12.12 34.30
CA GLU A 208 -58.06 11.49 35.02
C GLU A 208 -58.10 11.90 36.50
N LYS A 209 -56.95 11.88 37.18
CA LYS A 209 -56.84 12.34 38.57
C LYS A 209 -57.11 13.83 38.71
N GLN A 210 -56.67 14.65 37.76
CA GLN A 210 -56.92 16.09 37.75
C GLN A 210 -58.43 16.37 37.60
N SER A 211 -59.11 15.68 36.67
CA SER A 211 -60.56 15.77 36.50
C SER A 211 -61.32 15.36 37.76
N LEU A 212 -60.88 14.29 38.43
CA LEU A 212 -61.45 13.88 39.72
C LEU A 212 -61.25 14.95 40.81
N ILE A 213 -60.06 15.54 40.91
CA ILE A 213 -59.77 16.62 41.86
C ILE A 213 -60.68 17.82 41.59
N ASP A 214 -60.86 18.21 40.32
CA ASP A 214 -61.71 19.34 39.95
C ASP A 214 -63.18 19.06 40.25
N ASN A 215 -63.67 17.84 40.01
CA ASN A 215 -65.01 17.40 40.44
C ASN A 215 -65.17 17.50 41.97
N MET A 216 -64.21 16.99 42.74
CA MET A 216 -64.22 17.09 44.20
C MET A 216 -64.18 18.54 44.69
N ARG A 217 -63.46 19.44 44.01
CA ARG A 217 -63.45 20.87 44.34
C ARG A 217 -64.83 21.50 44.18
N VAL A 218 -65.54 21.20 43.10
CA VAL A 218 -66.90 21.68 42.87
C VAL A 218 -67.85 21.19 43.96
N GLU A 219 -67.78 19.92 44.35
CA GLU A 219 -68.63 19.38 45.42
C GLU A 219 -68.29 19.99 46.79
N ILE A 220 -67.00 20.25 47.08
CA ILE A 220 -66.57 20.97 48.29
C ILE A 220 -67.15 22.40 48.31
N ASP A 221 -67.11 23.12 47.19
CA ASP A 221 -67.64 24.48 47.12
C ASP A 221 -69.17 24.51 47.26
N LYS A 222 -69.86 23.51 46.71
CA LYS A 222 -71.30 23.31 46.91
C LYS A 222 -71.63 23.01 48.38
N LEU A 223 -70.88 22.12 49.03
CA LEU A 223 -71.03 21.84 50.46
C LEU A 223 -70.73 23.06 51.33
N LYS A 224 -69.73 23.89 50.96
CA LYS A 224 -69.46 25.16 51.66
C LYS A 224 -70.63 26.12 51.55
N GLN A 225 -71.24 26.27 50.36
CA GLN A 225 -72.43 27.11 50.17
C GLN A 225 -73.61 26.64 51.04
N LEU A 226 -73.84 25.33 51.14
CA LEU A 226 -74.81 24.74 52.06
C LEU A 226 -74.43 24.98 53.53
N ASN A 227 -73.14 24.90 53.88
CA ASN A 227 -72.67 25.13 55.24
C ASN A 227 -72.74 26.60 55.69
N HIS A 228 -72.95 27.58 54.79
CA HIS A 228 -73.19 28.97 55.19
C HIS A 228 -74.52 29.15 55.96
N SER A 229 -75.39 28.14 55.99
CA SER A 229 -76.59 28.12 56.84
C SER A 229 -76.40 27.39 58.18
N PHE A 230 -75.20 26.89 58.49
CA PHE A 230 -74.92 26.18 59.73
C PHE A 230 -73.95 26.98 60.60
N GLU A 231 -74.43 27.35 61.79
CA GLU A 231 -73.66 28.05 62.82
C GLU A 231 -72.49 27.18 63.28
N PHE A 232 -71.28 27.71 63.14
CA PHE A 232 -70.01 27.02 63.37
C PHE A 232 -69.81 26.82 64.88
N VAL A 233 -70.03 25.59 65.37
CA VAL A 233 -69.63 25.20 66.72
C VAL A 233 -68.10 25.08 66.75
N PRO A 234 -67.38 25.85 67.57
CA PRO A 234 -65.93 25.74 67.62
C PRO A 234 -65.57 24.44 68.34
N GLU A 235 -65.08 23.45 67.58
CA GLU A 235 -64.65 22.17 68.12
C GLU A 235 -63.13 22.19 68.33
N TYR A 236 -62.74 22.50 69.57
CA TYR A 236 -61.37 22.57 70.08
C TYR A 236 -60.71 21.18 70.22
N ALA A 237 -60.82 20.32 69.20
CA ALA A 237 -60.35 18.92 69.28
C ALA A 237 -59.63 18.37 68.01
N THR A 238 -59.40 19.18 66.97
CA THR A 238 -58.81 18.72 65.69
C THR A 238 -57.35 19.13 65.42
N GLU A 239 -56.66 19.74 66.38
CA GLU A 239 -55.25 20.15 66.21
C GLU A 239 -54.30 18.98 65.91
N SER A 240 -54.56 17.79 66.47
CA SER A 240 -53.71 16.61 66.23
C SER A 240 -53.79 16.12 64.78
N LYS A 241 -54.99 16.06 64.18
CA LYS A 241 -55.18 15.62 62.80
C LYS A 241 -54.64 16.65 61.80
N SER A 242 -54.77 17.93 62.11
CA SER A 242 -54.18 19.03 61.32
C SER A 242 -52.65 18.93 61.29
N GLN A 243 -52.03 18.72 62.45
CA GLN A 243 -50.58 18.55 62.53
C GLN A 243 -50.10 17.29 61.79
N GLU A 244 -50.83 16.18 61.86
CA GLU A 244 -50.51 14.98 61.08
C GLU A 244 -50.61 15.21 59.57
N LEU A 245 -51.62 15.95 59.11
CA LEU A 245 -51.76 16.30 57.69
C LEU A 245 -50.63 17.21 57.21
N ILE A 246 -50.24 18.21 58.01
CA ILE A 246 -49.10 19.07 57.71
C ILE A 246 -47.80 18.25 57.65
N LYS A 247 -47.58 17.34 58.60
CA LYS A 247 -46.42 16.44 58.58
C LYS A 247 -46.42 15.56 57.33
N LYS A 248 -47.55 14.99 56.94
CA LYS A 248 -47.68 14.18 55.72
C LYS A 248 -47.38 14.99 54.46
N MET A 249 -47.94 16.19 54.35
CA MET A 249 -47.67 17.10 53.22
C MET A 249 -46.19 17.50 53.15
N GLN A 250 -45.55 17.73 54.30
CA GLN A 250 -44.12 18.04 54.36
C GLN A 250 -43.26 16.85 53.91
N LEU A 251 -43.65 15.62 54.27
CA LEU A 251 -43.00 14.41 53.79
C LEU A 251 -43.16 14.26 52.26
N ASP A 252 -44.38 14.45 51.74
CA ASP A 252 -44.64 14.38 50.29
C ASP A 252 -43.83 15.44 49.52
N ILE A 253 -43.72 16.67 50.05
CA ILE A 253 -42.88 17.73 49.47
C ILE A 253 -41.40 17.33 49.47
N ASN A 254 -40.91 16.77 50.57
CA ASN A 254 -39.51 16.32 50.66
C ASN A 254 -39.23 15.17 49.69
N GLU A 255 -40.17 14.24 49.54
CA GLU A 255 -40.07 13.12 48.59
C GLU A 255 -40.08 13.63 47.13
N LEU A 256 -40.96 14.58 46.80
CA LEU A 256 -41.00 15.20 45.48
C LEU A 256 -39.70 15.95 45.16
N LYS A 257 -39.13 16.68 46.14
CA LYS A 257 -37.83 17.34 45.99
C LYS A 257 -36.70 16.34 45.75
N ALA A 258 -36.69 15.22 46.47
CA ALA A 258 -35.70 14.17 46.26
C ALA A 258 -35.80 13.56 44.85
N ARG A 259 -37.02 13.29 44.38
CA ARG A 259 -37.25 12.80 43.00
C ARG A 259 -36.86 13.83 41.94
N ASP A 260 -37.09 15.12 42.19
CA ASP A 260 -36.70 16.17 41.25
C ASP A 260 -35.16 16.30 41.14
N ILE A 261 -34.44 16.24 42.27
CA ILE A 261 -32.97 16.21 42.30
C ILE A 261 -32.44 15.00 41.50
N GLN A 262 -33.03 13.81 41.69
CA GLN A 262 -32.62 12.62 40.94
C GLN A 262 -32.85 12.78 39.43
N LYS A 263 -33.99 13.35 39.02
CA LYS A 263 -34.28 13.63 37.60
C LYS A 263 -33.32 14.66 37.01
N GLN A 264 -32.99 15.72 37.75
CA GLN A 264 -32.02 16.71 37.31
C GLN A 264 -30.64 16.09 37.07
N GLU A 265 -30.21 15.16 37.91
CA GLU A 265 -28.93 14.47 37.72
C GLU A 265 -28.93 13.59 36.47
N VAL A 266 -30.03 12.87 36.21
CA VAL A 266 -30.20 12.11 34.97
C VAL A 266 -30.20 13.01 33.74
N ILE A 267 -30.88 14.16 33.79
CA ILE A 267 -30.91 15.14 32.69
C ILE A 267 -29.50 15.67 32.43
N LYS A 268 -28.74 16.02 33.47
CA LYS A 268 -27.34 16.46 33.32
C LYS A 268 -26.48 15.37 32.69
N GLY A 269 -26.62 14.12 33.13
CA GLY A 269 -25.91 12.98 32.53
C GLY A 269 -26.20 12.83 31.04
N LEU A 270 -27.49 12.91 30.65
CA LEU A 270 -27.90 12.85 29.25
C LEU A 270 -27.42 14.07 28.43
N GLN A 271 -27.38 15.26 29.02
CA GLN A 271 -26.83 16.45 28.37
C GLN A 271 -25.34 16.29 28.09
N ILE A 272 -24.57 15.82 29.07
CA ILE A 272 -23.14 15.53 28.90
C ILE A 272 -22.93 14.48 27.81
N GLN A 273 -23.73 13.41 27.80
CA GLN A 273 -23.64 12.37 26.76
C GLN A 273 -23.96 12.92 25.36
N ASN A 274 -24.99 13.76 25.22
CA ASN A 274 -25.29 14.42 23.95
C ASN A 274 -24.16 15.36 23.50
N ASP A 275 -23.56 16.10 24.44
CA ASP A 275 -22.42 16.98 24.14
C ASP A 275 -21.18 16.19 23.69
N ILE A 276 -20.94 15.01 24.27
CA ILE A 276 -19.88 14.09 23.83
C ILE A 276 -20.17 13.62 22.41
N TYR A 277 -21.36 13.08 22.14
CA TYR A 277 -21.71 12.61 20.78
C TYR A 277 -21.67 13.72 19.74
N ARG A 278 -22.05 14.95 20.10
CA ARG A 278 -21.94 16.10 19.20
C ARG A 278 -20.48 16.41 18.86
N ARG A 279 -19.59 16.43 19.85
CA ARG A 279 -18.14 16.63 19.63
C ARG A 279 -17.53 15.50 18.82
N ASP A 280 -17.89 14.25 19.10
CA ASP A 280 -17.39 13.08 18.37
C ASP A 280 -17.81 13.14 16.89
N PHE A 281 -19.07 13.52 16.62
CA PHE A 281 -19.57 13.68 15.26
C PHE A 281 -18.94 14.86 14.51
N GLU A 282 -18.68 15.98 15.20
CA GLU A 282 -17.95 17.13 14.65
C GLU A 282 -16.50 16.77 14.32
N MET A 283 -15.83 16.01 15.20
CA MET A 283 -14.47 15.52 14.99
C MET A 283 -14.38 14.55 13.82
N GLU A 284 -15.30 13.58 13.73
CA GLU A 284 -15.38 12.63 12.61
C GLU A 284 -15.64 13.36 11.29
N ARG A 285 -16.50 14.39 11.28
CA ARG A 285 -16.73 15.22 10.09
C ARG A 285 -15.45 15.96 9.67
N ALA A 286 -14.74 16.57 10.61
CA ALA A 286 -13.49 17.27 10.33
C ALA A 286 -12.40 16.33 9.79
N ASP A 287 -12.31 15.11 10.34
CA ASP A 287 -11.36 14.10 9.85
C ASP A 287 -11.71 13.63 8.43
N ARG A 288 -13.01 13.41 8.13
CA ARG A 288 -13.46 13.08 6.77
C ARG A 288 -13.19 14.20 5.77
N GLU A 289 -13.40 15.46 6.15
CA GLU A 289 -13.10 16.61 5.29
C GLU A 289 -11.59 16.73 5.03
N LYS A 290 -10.76 16.52 6.06
CA LYS A 290 -9.31 16.46 5.93
C LYS A 290 -8.86 15.32 5.00
N ASN A 291 -9.40 14.12 5.19
CA ASN A 291 -9.08 12.95 4.35
C ASN A 291 -9.53 13.15 2.90
N ALA A 292 -10.67 13.81 2.67
CA ALA A 292 -11.11 14.18 1.33
C ALA A 292 -10.16 15.20 0.68
N GLY A 293 -9.72 16.22 1.43
CA GLY A 293 -8.73 17.20 0.97
C GLY A 293 -7.37 16.58 0.65
N GLU A 294 -6.88 15.67 1.50
CA GLU A 294 -5.64 14.92 1.25
C GLU A 294 -5.78 14.01 0.02
N LYS A 295 -6.92 13.34 -0.16
CA LYS A 295 -7.20 12.53 -1.36
C LYS A 295 -7.18 13.37 -2.64
N ASP A 296 -7.80 14.54 -2.63
CA ASP A 296 -7.80 15.45 -3.78
C ASP A 296 -6.39 15.97 -4.08
N GLN A 297 -5.62 16.28 -3.04
CA GLN A 297 -4.21 16.64 -3.16
C GLN A 297 -3.39 15.52 -3.82
N TYR A 298 -3.54 14.27 -3.37
CA TYR A 298 -2.86 13.12 -3.99
C TYR A 298 -3.28 12.90 -5.44
N LEU A 299 -4.54 13.14 -5.80
CA LEU A 299 -5.00 13.07 -7.19
C LEU A 299 -4.39 14.18 -8.04
N MET A 300 -4.25 15.39 -7.51
CA MET A 300 -3.56 16.49 -8.20
C MET A 300 -2.07 16.17 -8.40
N ASP A 301 -1.40 15.65 -7.37
CA ASP A 301 0.01 15.26 -7.44
C ASP A 301 0.21 14.10 -8.43
N LEU A 302 -0.67 13.10 -8.43
CA LEU A 302 -0.63 12.00 -9.39
C LEU A 302 -0.78 12.51 -10.84
N ARG A 303 -1.72 13.45 -11.10
CA ARG A 303 -1.86 14.09 -12.43
C ARG A 303 -0.64 14.92 -12.80
N SER A 304 0.03 15.55 -11.84
CA SER A 304 1.27 16.31 -12.05
C SER A 304 2.43 15.38 -12.39
N LEU A 305 2.58 14.28 -11.64
CA LEU A 305 3.58 13.24 -11.90
C LEU A 305 3.35 12.57 -13.27
N GLN A 306 2.10 12.26 -13.62
CA GLN A 306 1.76 11.68 -14.93
C GLN A 306 2.14 12.62 -16.08
N ARG A 307 1.84 13.93 -15.97
CA ARG A 307 2.27 14.93 -16.96
C ARG A 307 3.79 14.98 -17.07
N ARG A 308 4.51 15.02 -15.95
CA ARG A 308 5.98 15.02 -15.94
C ARG A 308 6.56 13.72 -16.54
N ASN A 309 5.95 12.58 -16.27
CA ASN A 309 6.38 11.30 -16.83
C ASN A 309 6.18 11.28 -18.35
N GLN A 310 5.04 11.80 -18.83
CA GLN A 310 4.76 11.98 -20.26
C GLN A 310 5.78 12.92 -20.93
N GLU A 311 6.08 14.07 -20.32
CA GLU A 311 7.11 15.01 -20.81
C GLU A 311 8.51 14.36 -20.91
N LEU A 312 8.87 13.53 -19.92
CA LEU A 312 10.15 12.80 -19.94
C LEU A 312 10.18 11.73 -21.04
N ILE A 313 9.09 11.02 -21.28
CA ILE A 313 8.96 10.05 -22.38
C ILE A 313 9.11 10.77 -23.73
N GLU A 314 8.46 11.92 -23.89
CA GLU A 314 8.56 12.75 -25.11
C GLU A 314 9.98 13.30 -25.32
N ALA A 315 10.64 13.79 -24.26
CA ALA A 315 12.02 14.26 -24.33
C ALA A 315 13.01 13.13 -24.69
N LEU A 316 12.81 11.93 -24.13
CA LEU A 316 13.60 10.75 -24.50
C LEU A 316 13.37 10.37 -25.96
N ALA A 317 12.11 10.35 -26.42
CA ALA A 317 11.79 10.07 -27.81
C ALA A 317 12.40 11.10 -28.78
N GLU A 318 12.38 12.39 -28.42
CA GLU A 318 13.00 13.46 -29.21
C GLU A 318 14.53 13.33 -29.23
N SER A 319 15.16 12.98 -28.10
CA SER A 319 16.60 12.71 -28.03
C SER A 319 17.01 11.52 -28.91
N HIS A 320 16.18 10.47 -28.97
CA HIS A 320 16.40 9.32 -29.85
C HIS A 320 16.22 9.68 -31.33
N LYS A 321 15.25 10.54 -31.67
CA LYS A 321 15.08 11.05 -33.05
C LYS A 321 16.25 11.95 -33.47
N ALA A 322 16.69 12.87 -32.60
CA ALA A 322 17.84 13.74 -32.86
C ALA A 322 19.14 12.94 -33.03
N SER A 323 19.35 11.92 -32.18
CA SER A 323 20.50 11.01 -32.30
C SER A 323 20.45 10.19 -33.60
N LYS A 324 19.26 9.75 -34.03
CA LYS A 324 19.09 8.97 -35.27
C LYS A 324 19.22 9.83 -36.53
N ALA A 325 18.84 11.11 -36.49
CA ALA A 325 18.99 12.05 -37.60
C ALA A 325 20.44 12.52 -37.81
N CYS A 326 21.29 12.48 -36.77
CA CYS A 326 22.71 12.85 -36.87
C CYS A 326 23.64 11.66 -37.18
N SER A 327 23.12 10.42 -37.22
CA SER A 327 23.95 9.20 -37.34
C SER A 327 24.15 8.69 -38.79
N THR A 328 23.81 9.48 -39.80
CA THR A 328 24.12 9.19 -41.22
C THR A 328 25.32 9.99 -41.72
N ALA A 329 26.47 9.89 -41.05
CA ALA A 329 27.78 10.22 -41.61
C ALA A 329 28.91 9.63 -40.72
N SER A 330 29.58 8.61 -41.24
CA SER A 330 30.96 8.19 -40.92
C SER A 330 31.28 7.65 -39.50
N PRO A 331 31.72 6.38 -39.36
CA PRO A 331 32.16 5.82 -38.08
C PRO A 331 33.70 5.73 -38.02
N LEU A 332 34.42 6.69 -37.44
CA LEU A 332 35.85 6.54 -37.11
C LEU A 332 36.26 7.45 -35.92
N SER A 333 37.13 6.92 -35.05
CA SER A 333 37.78 7.49 -33.84
C SER A 333 36.99 7.39 -32.53
N SER A 334 37.29 6.43 -31.65
CA SER A 334 38.47 6.32 -30.77
C SER A 334 38.54 7.36 -29.64
N SER A 335 38.27 6.85 -28.43
CA SER A 335 39.11 7.03 -27.25
C SER A 335 39.07 8.36 -26.46
N ARG A 336 38.62 8.19 -25.20
CA ARG A 336 39.09 8.84 -23.95
C ARG A 336 38.46 10.17 -23.55
N SER A 337 37.70 10.15 -22.45
CA SER A 337 38.09 10.73 -21.14
C SER A 337 36.88 11.28 -20.35
N ASN A 338 36.99 11.16 -19.02
CA ASN A 338 36.23 11.83 -17.95
C ASN A 338 34.96 11.10 -17.47
N LEU A 339 35.01 10.27 -16.42
CA LEU A 339 35.13 10.63 -14.99
C LEU A 339 34.08 11.65 -14.51
N ARG A 340 32.88 11.16 -14.17
CA ARG A 340 32.14 11.46 -12.93
C ARG A 340 30.73 10.88 -13.01
N GLU A 341 30.54 9.67 -12.49
CA GLU A 341 29.24 9.17 -12.06
C GLU A 341 29.39 8.85 -10.57
N GLU A 342 29.46 9.92 -9.78
CA GLU A 342 29.44 9.89 -8.31
C GLU A 342 28.46 11.00 -7.91
N GLN A 343 27.48 10.67 -7.08
CA GLN A 343 26.44 11.54 -6.50
C GLN A 343 25.13 11.72 -7.31
N ARG A 344 24.30 10.67 -7.33
CA ARG A 344 22.85 10.87 -7.08
C ARG A 344 22.34 9.78 -6.12
N PRO A 345 21.80 10.16 -4.95
CA PRO A 345 21.07 9.22 -4.09
C PRO A 345 19.85 8.72 -4.88
N ILE A 346 19.77 7.41 -5.05
CA ILE A 346 18.52 6.74 -5.44
C ILE A 346 17.59 6.93 -4.24
N LEU A 347 16.69 7.91 -4.37
CA LEU A 347 15.52 8.07 -3.52
C LEU A 347 14.58 6.92 -3.85
N ASP A 348 14.68 5.89 -3.04
CA ASP A 348 13.77 4.75 -2.99
C ASP A 348 12.44 5.22 -2.38
N PRO A 349 11.33 5.29 -3.12
CA PRO A 349 10.04 5.70 -2.57
C PRO A 349 9.33 4.50 -1.94
N THR A 350 10.04 3.64 -1.20
CA THR A 350 9.44 2.53 -0.43
C THR A 350 10.28 2.16 0.81
N GLY A 351 11.29 2.97 1.17
CA GLY A 351 12.22 2.73 2.28
C GLY A 351 11.87 3.45 3.59
N ALA A 352 10.71 3.18 4.19
CA ALA A 352 10.39 3.61 5.56
C ALA A 352 10.55 2.50 6.62
N SER A 353 11.30 1.44 6.31
CA SER A 353 11.78 0.49 7.30
C SER A 353 13.30 0.61 7.40
N SER A 354 13.75 1.72 7.97
CA SER A 354 15.14 1.85 8.40
C SER A 354 15.38 0.76 9.43
N ARG A 355 16.24 -0.18 9.04
CA ARG A 355 17.01 -1.08 9.91
C ARG A 355 17.21 -0.40 11.26
N THR A 356 16.58 -0.93 12.30
CA THR A 356 16.86 -0.53 13.68
C THR A 356 18.30 -0.93 13.99
N SER A 357 19.23 -0.05 13.65
CA SER A 357 20.54 0.01 14.29
C SER A 357 20.29 0.12 15.78
N ASP A 358 20.55 -0.96 16.51
CA ASP A 358 20.67 -1.07 17.96
C ASP A 358 20.14 0.15 18.74
N THR A 359 18.82 0.34 18.77
CA THR A 359 18.19 1.31 19.67
C THR A 359 18.30 0.74 21.07
N THR A 360 19.42 1.04 21.73
CA THR A 360 19.64 0.71 23.13
C THR A 360 18.76 1.62 23.97
N LEU A 361 17.64 1.08 24.45
CA LEU A 361 16.70 1.79 25.32
C LEU A 361 17.24 1.77 26.75
N ARG A 362 17.30 2.91 27.46
CA ARG A 362 17.80 2.98 28.84
C ARG A 362 16.68 3.19 29.86
N CYS A 363 16.81 2.54 31.02
CA CYS A 363 15.98 2.81 32.19
C CYS A 363 16.26 4.21 32.75
N PRO A 364 15.26 5.10 32.90
CA PRO A 364 15.47 6.43 33.48
C PRO A 364 15.87 6.39 34.96
N ILE A 365 15.63 5.27 35.66
CA ILE A 365 15.87 5.14 37.10
C ILE A 365 17.28 4.64 37.39
N CYS A 366 17.73 3.58 36.73
CA CYS A 366 19.05 2.97 36.99
C CYS A 366 20.02 2.98 35.79
N SER A 367 19.64 3.63 34.68
CA SER A 367 20.45 3.77 33.46
C SER A 367 20.87 2.47 32.76
N LYS A 368 20.33 1.31 33.13
CA LYS A 368 20.56 0.03 32.43
C LYS A 368 20.00 0.07 31.01
N SER A 369 20.75 -0.47 30.06
CA SER A 369 20.39 -0.52 28.64
C SER A 369 19.73 -1.84 28.26
N PHE A 370 18.74 -1.77 27.37
CA PHE A 370 17.92 -2.88 26.91
C PHE A 370 17.75 -2.82 25.39
N ASN A 371 17.71 -3.98 24.75
CA ASN A 371 17.56 -4.08 23.28
C ASN A 371 16.10 -4.29 22.85
N ALA A 372 15.17 -4.42 23.81
CA ALA A 372 13.75 -4.63 23.55
C ALA A 372 12.91 -3.78 24.52
N LEU A 373 11.88 -3.11 24.00
CA LEU A 373 10.99 -2.23 24.76
C LEU A 373 10.24 -2.97 25.87
N SER A 374 9.79 -4.20 25.62
CA SER A 374 9.09 -5.04 26.60
C SER A 374 9.94 -5.32 27.85
N VAL A 375 11.24 -5.59 27.65
CA VAL A 375 12.19 -5.85 28.75
C VAL A 375 12.46 -4.55 29.53
N LEU A 376 12.61 -3.42 28.84
CA LEU A 376 12.72 -2.13 29.50
C LEU A 376 11.48 -1.82 30.34
N GLN A 377 10.28 -2.03 29.80
CA GLN A 377 9.03 -1.72 30.50
C GLN A 377 8.85 -2.55 31.77
N SER A 378 9.11 -3.86 31.70
CA SER A 378 9.12 -4.73 32.89
C SER A 378 10.15 -4.25 33.92
N HIS A 379 11.35 -3.89 33.46
CA HIS A 379 12.40 -3.42 34.35
C HIS A 379 12.12 -2.04 34.98
N VAL A 380 11.47 -1.13 34.25
CA VAL A 380 11.07 0.19 34.78
C VAL A 380 10.06 0.02 35.90
N ASN A 381 9.08 -0.87 35.74
CA ASN A 381 8.13 -1.20 36.81
C ASN A 381 8.86 -1.78 38.03
N ASP A 382 9.75 -2.77 37.83
CA ASP A 382 10.54 -3.34 38.93
C ASP A 382 11.46 -2.30 39.63
N CYS A 383 11.94 -1.30 38.88
CA CYS A 383 12.77 -0.23 39.42
C CYS A 383 11.94 0.84 40.15
N LEU A 384 10.71 1.09 39.73
CA LEU A 384 9.78 1.96 40.44
C LEU A 384 9.36 1.35 41.78
N ASP A 385 9.17 0.04 41.85
CA ASP A 385 8.75 -0.64 43.09
C ASP A 385 9.88 -0.79 44.13
N LYS A 386 11.16 -0.60 43.74
CA LYS A 386 12.34 -0.77 44.60
C LYS A 386 12.98 0.54 45.10
N ASN A 387 12.53 1.69 44.60
CA ASN A 387 12.96 3.03 45.04
C ASN A 387 11.80 3.76 45.69
#